data_AF-A0A9E5E1T6-F1
#
_entry.id   AF-A0A9E5E1T6-F1
#
_cell.length_a   1.000
_cell.length_b   1.000
_cell.length_c   1.000
_cell.angle_alpha   90.00
_cell.angle_beta   90.00
_cell.angle_gamma   90.00
#
_symmetry.space_group_name_H-M   'P 1'
#
loop_
_entity.id
_entity.type
_entity.pdbx_description
1 polymer ?
#
loop_
_entity_poly.entity_id
_entity_poly.type
_entity_poly.pdbx_seq_one_letter_code
_entity_poly.pdbx_strand_id
1 'polypeptide(L)'
;MYTINKKQGLVKMIIVIVIALLILSYYGFDLEQLVKNPTTQKNFNYLEKTVLYIWQNVLKTPIMYVWNIFVDLIWQPALQNLTNIKNGGNASFNVPNPQLPQTR
;
A
#
# COMPACT_ATOMS: atom_id res chain seq x y z
N MET A 1 -16.56 30.35 -2.27
CA MET A 1 -16.04 29.19 -3.00
C MET A 1 -15.07 28.46 -2.06
N TYR A 2 -15.47 27.33 -1.45
CA TYR A 2 -14.66 26.65 -0.42
C TYR A 2 -13.81 25.55 -1.08
N THR A 3 -12.49 25.76 -1.16
CA THR A 3 -11.54 24.80 -1.73
C THR A 3 -11.21 23.73 -0.68
N ILE A 4 -11.71 22.51 -0.87
CA ILE A 4 -11.34 21.38 -0.02
C ILE A 4 -9.88 21.00 -0.32
N ASN A 5 -8.98 21.31 0.61
CA ASN A 5 -7.57 20.94 0.56
C ASN A 5 -7.40 19.40 0.67
N LYS A 6 -7.43 18.70 -0.47
CA LYS A 6 -7.34 17.22 -0.56
C LYS A 6 -5.97 16.63 -0.11
N LYS A 7 -4.96 17.45 0.17
CA LYS A 7 -3.61 16.99 0.54
C LYS A 7 -3.50 16.48 2.00
N GLN A 8 -4.44 16.85 2.87
CA GLN A 8 -4.42 16.43 4.28
C GLN A 8 -5.08 15.06 4.54
N GLY A 9 -5.85 14.52 3.58
CA GLY A 9 -6.56 13.24 3.76
C GLY A 9 -5.66 12.01 3.71
N LEU A 10 -4.68 12.00 2.81
CA LEU A 10 -3.82 10.83 2.56
C LEU A 10 -2.85 10.56 3.72
N VAL A 11 -2.20 11.59 4.24
CA VAL A 11 -1.28 11.47 5.40
C VAL A 11 -2.04 11.01 6.64
N LYS A 12 -3.23 11.58 6.88
CA LYS A 12 -4.10 11.18 7.99
C LYS A 12 -4.54 9.71 7.86
N MET A 13 -4.83 9.25 6.64
CA MET A 13 -5.18 7.85 6.38
C MET A 13 -4.00 6.90 6.63
N ILE A 14 -2.79 7.24 6.18
CA ILE A 14 -1.58 6.44 6.44
C ILE A 14 -1.32 6.32 7.94
N ILE A 15 -1.41 7.43 8.68
CA ILE A 15 -1.24 7.44 10.14
C ILE A 15 -2.28 6.55 10.82
N VAL A 16 -3.55 6.60 10.40
CA VAL A 16 -4.62 5.74 10.94
C VAL A 16 -4.36 4.26 10.65
N ILE A 17 -3.88 3.93 9.44
CA ILE A 17 -3.52 2.55 9.08
C ILE A 17 -2.35 2.05 9.95
N VAL A 18 -1.31 2.88 10.14
CA VAL A 18 -0.17 2.54 11.00
C VAL A 18 -0.63 2.33 12.44
N ILE A 19 -1.47 3.21 12.99
CA ILE A 19 -2.02 3.06 14.35
C ILE A 19 -2.86 1.79 14.46
N ALA A 20 -3.70 1.48 13.46
CA ALA A 20 -4.48 0.24 13.45
C ALA A 20 -3.60 -1.02 13.43
N LEU A 21 -2.51 -1.02 12.64
CA LEU A 21 -1.54 -2.11 12.60
C LEU A 21 -0.77 -2.27 13.91
N LEU A 22 -0.40 -1.16 14.56
CA LEU A 22 0.23 -1.17 15.88
C LEU A 22 -0.71 -1.71 16.95
N ILE A 23 -1.99 -1.34 16.92
CA ILE A 23 -3.01 -1.88 17.84
C ILE A 23 -3.16 -3.39 17.63
N LEU A 24 -3.29 -3.86 16.38
CA LEU A 24 -3.40 -5.28 16.06
C LEU A 24 -2.15 -6.06 16.50
N SER A 25 -0.95 -5.49 16.31
CA SER A 25 0.31 -6.09 16.75
C SER A 25 0.44 -6.09 18.29
N TYR A 26 -0.02 -5.03 18.96
CA TYR A 26 0.01 -4.89 20.41
C TYR A 26 -0.92 -5.87 21.14
N TYR A 27 -2.07 -6.20 20.55
CA TYR A 27 -2.95 -7.24 21.08
C TYR A 27 -2.35 -8.65 21.02
N GLY A 28 -1.10 -8.81 20.60
CA GLY A 28 -0.38 -10.07 20.70
C GLY A 28 -1.11 -11.16 19.94
N PHE A 29 -1.59 -10.85 18.72
CA PHE A 29 -2.04 -11.85 17.76
C PHE A 29 -0.83 -12.75 17.41
N ASP A 30 -0.52 -13.66 18.32
CA ASP A 30 0.34 -14.79 18.10
C ASP A 30 -0.48 -15.75 17.23
N LEU A 31 -0.44 -15.48 15.92
CA LEU A 31 -1.16 -16.24 14.91
C LEU A 31 -0.91 -17.75 15.09
N GLU A 32 0.24 -18.13 15.63
CA GLU A 32 0.61 -19.51 15.89
C GLU A 32 -0.19 -20.14 17.04
N GLN A 33 -0.37 -19.43 18.17
CA GLN A 33 -1.17 -19.91 19.30
C GLN A 33 -2.67 -19.90 19.02
N LEU A 34 -3.14 -18.94 18.21
CA LEU A 34 -4.52 -18.88 17.73
C LEU A 34 -4.84 -20.02 16.76
N VAL A 35 -3.91 -20.42 15.89
CA VAL A 35 -4.11 -21.54 14.95
C VAL A 35 -4.04 -22.90 15.65
N LYS A 36 -3.32 -23.05 16.77
CA LYS A 36 -3.21 -24.31 17.52
C LYS A 36 -4.41 -24.60 18.44
N ASN A 37 -5.26 -23.62 18.74
CA ASN A 37 -6.43 -23.83 19.62
C ASN A 37 -7.66 -24.31 18.81
N PRO A 38 -8.23 -25.49 19.11
CA PRO A 38 -9.34 -26.08 18.34
C PRO A 38 -10.62 -25.21 18.32
N THR A 39 -10.87 -24.43 19.38
CA THR A 39 -12.00 -23.48 19.43
C THR A 39 -11.78 -22.29 18.50
N THR A 40 -10.52 -21.90 18.31
CA THR A 40 -10.15 -20.76 17.47
C THR A 40 -10.09 -21.16 16.01
N GLN A 41 -9.63 -22.36 15.64
CA GLN A 41 -9.65 -22.84 14.25
C GLN A 41 -11.04 -22.74 13.58
N LYS A 42 -12.11 -23.04 14.34
CA LYS A 42 -13.48 -22.98 13.82
C LYS A 42 -13.95 -21.54 13.52
N ASN A 43 -13.48 -20.56 14.30
CA ASN A 43 -13.82 -19.14 14.15
C ASN A 43 -12.82 -18.39 13.25
N PHE A 44 -11.57 -18.85 13.18
CA PHE A 44 -10.51 -18.27 12.36
C PHE A 44 -10.83 -18.43 10.88
N ASN A 45 -11.42 -19.56 10.50
CA ASN A 45 -11.87 -19.79 9.12
C ASN A 45 -12.95 -18.76 8.68
N TYR A 46 -13.74 -18.22 9.62
CA TYR A 46 -14.69 -17.14 9.35
C TYR A 46 -14.00 -15.77 9.27
N LEU A 47 -13.06 -15.50 10.18
CA LEU A 47 -12.26 -14.27 10.17
C LEU A 47 -11.38 -14.17 8.93
N GLU A 48 -10.66 -15.23 8.58
CA GLU A 48 -9.81 -15.32 7.40
C GLU A 48 -10.62 -15.07 6.12
N LYS A 49 -11.77 -15.74 5.96
CA LYS A 49 -12.66 -15.50 4.81
C LYS A 49 -13.16 -14.06 4.76
N THR A 50 -13.48 -13.47 5.90
CA THR A 50 -13.94 -12.08 5.99
C THR A 50 -12.82 -11.10 5.61
N VAL A 51 -11.60 -11.31 6.13
CA VAL A 51 -10.44 -10.50 5.82
C VAL A 51 -10.05 -10.64 4.34
N LEU A 52 -10.02 -11.86 3.81
CA LEU A 52 -9.77 -12.12 2.40
C LEU A 52 -10.85 -11.48 1.51
N TYR A 53 -12.12 -11.54 1.92
CA TYR A 53 -13.21 -10.89 1.20
C TYR A 53 -13.05 -9.37 1.17
N ILE A 54 -12.75 -8.74 2.31
CA ILE A 54 -12.53 -7.29 2.38
C ILE A 54 -11.31 -6.89 1.56
N TRP A 55 -10.21 -7.64 1.69
CA TRP A 55 -9.01 -7.43 0.89
C TRP A 55 -9.35 -7.48 -0.60
N GLN A 56 -9.96 -8.57 -1.07
CA GLN A 56 -10.21 -8.77 -2.50
C GLN A 56 -11.24 -7.80 -3.09
N ASN A 57 -12.31 -7.48 -2.35
CA ASN A 57 -13.44 -6.71 -2.90
C ASN A 57 -13.37 -5.21 -2.63
N VAL A 58 -12.70 -4.77 -1.56
CA VAL A 58 -12.70 -3.37 -1.14
C VAL A 58 -11.31 -2.74 -1.31
N LEU A 59 -10.27 -3.42 -0.83
CA LEU A 59 -8.95 -2.79 -0.65
C LEU A 59 -7.98 -3.07 -1.80
N LYS A 60 -8.04 -4.24 -2.43
CA LYS A 60 -7.09 -4.69 -3.45
C LYS A 60 -7.00 -3.70 -4.60
N THR A 61 -8.12 -3.30 -5.18
CA THR A 61 -8.15 -2.40 -6.34
C THR A 61 -7.53 -1.03 -6.07
N PRO A 62 -7.97 -0.26 -5.05
CA PRO A 62 -7.37 1.05 -4.78
C PRO A 62 -5.90 0.95 -4.34
N ILE A 63 -5.53 -0.09 -3.57
CA ILE A 63 -4.14 -0.28 -3.14
C ILE A 63 -3.25 -0.63 -4.32
N MET A 64 -3.68 -1.55 -5.20
CA MET A 64 -2.93 -1.89 -6.42
C MET A 64 -2.78 -0.68 -7.35
N TYR A 65 -3.79 0.18 -7.46
CA TYR A 65 -3.70 1.40 -8.25
C TYR A 65 -2.60 2.35 -7.73
N VAL A 66 -2.59 2.62 -6.42
CA VAL A 66 -1.55 3.47 -5.79
C VAL A 66 -0.18 2.79 -5.87
N TRP A 67 -0.13 1.48 -5.66
CA TRP A 67 1.10 0.70 -5.75
C TRP A 67 1.71 0.76 -7.15
N ASN A 68 0.91 0.60 -8.21
CA ASN A 68 1.40 0.67 -9.58
C ASN A 68 1.97 2.06 -9.88
N ILE A 69 1.27 3.14 -9.48
CA ILE A 69 1.78 4.51 -9.63
C ILE A 69 3.10 4.69 -8.88
N PHE A 70 3.18 4.21 -7.64
CA PHE A 70 4.40 4.28 -6.84
C PHE A 70 5.55 3.51 -7.50
N VAL A 71 5.27 2.29 -7.99
CA VAL A 71 6.27 1.45 -8.65
C VAL A 71 6.77 2.11 -9.92
N ASP A 72 5.88 2.63 -10.75
CA ASP A 72 6.24 3.21 -12.04
C ASP A 72 6.98 4.56 -11.90
N LEU A 73 6.56 5.40 -10.95
CA LEU A 73 7.12 6.75 -10.79
C LEU A 73 8.34 6.81 -9.87
N ILE A 74 8.43 5.91 -8.89
CA ILE A 74 9.46 5.98 -7.85
C ILE A 74 10.36 4.76 -7.88
N TRP A 75 9.78 3.55 -7.77
CA TRP A 75 10.57 2.34 -7.58
C TRP A 75 11.39 1.95 -8.82
N GLN A 76 10.77 1.91 -10.01
CA GLN A 76 11.42 1.54 -11.26
C GLN A 76 12.56 2.50 -11.62
N PRO A 77 12.36 3.84 -11.61
CA PRO A 77 13.45 4.78 -11.84
C PRO A 77 14.57 4.65 -10.80
N ALA A 78 14.23 4.43 -9.52
CA ALA A 78 15.25 4.22 -8.49
C ALA A 78 16.08 2.95 -8.76
N LEU A 79 15.43 1.83 -9.06
CA LEU A 79 16.10 0.57 -9.34
C LEU A 79 16.97 0.64 -10.59
N GLN A 80 16.48 1.27 -11.66
CA GLN A 80 17.23 1.49 -12.89
C GLN A 80 18.47 2.34 -12.63
N ASN A 81 18.33 3.42 -11.85
CA ASN A 81 19.47 4.28 -11.49
C ASN A 81 20.51 3.56 -10.65
N LEU A 82 20.10 2.80 -9.63
CA LEU A 82 21.01 1.98 -8.83
C LEU A 82 21.75 0.94 -9.69
N THR A 83 21.04 0.33 -10.65
CA THR A 83 21.63 -0.62 -11.59
C THR A 83 22.61 0.05 -12.55
N ASN A 84 22.29 1.24 -13.06
CA ASN A 84 23.16 2.02 -13.94
C ASN A 84 24.44 2.44 -13.21
N ILE A 85 24.34 2.90 -11.96
CA ILE A 85 25.50 3.24 -11.12
C ILE A 85 26.37 2.01 -10.88
N LYS A 86 25.75 0.87 -10.54
CA LYS A 86 26.47 -0.40 -10.35
C LYS A 86 27.27 -0.79 -11.60
N ASN A 87 26.77 -0.48 -12.79
CA ASN A 87 27.40 -0.78 -14.08
C ASN A 87 28.38 0.31 -14.55
N GLY A 88 28.69 1.32 -13.71
CA GLY A 88 29.65 2.38 -14.02
C GLY A 88 29.05 3.58 -14.79
N GLY A 89 27.73 3.65 -14.92
CA GLY A 89 27.01 4.79 -15.48
C GLY A 89 26.56 5.81 -14.43
N ASN A 90 25.89 6.88 -14.88
CA ASN A 90 25.44 7.99 -14.03
C ASN A 90 23.94 7.85 -13.69
N ALA A 91 23.52 8.36 -12.53
CA ALA A 91 22.08 8.49 -12.24
C ALA A 91 21.43 9.53 -13.16
N SER A 92 20.27 9.19 -13.70
CA SER A 92 19.40 10.03 -14.53
C SER A 92 17.97 9.98 -13.99
N PHE A 93 17.44 11.14 -13.59
CA PHE A 93 16.05 11.28 -13.15
C PHE A 93 15.19 11.72 -14.33
N ASN A 94 14.73 10.77 -15.15
CA ASN A 94 13.74 11.07 -16.16
C ASN A 94 12.34 10.85 -15.58
N VAL A 95 11.65 11.93 -15.21
CA VAL A 95 10.26 11.87 -14.76
C VAL A 95 9.38 11.91 -16.00
N PRO A 96 8.57 10.86 -16.30
CA PRO A 96 7.64 10.91 -17.43
C PRO A 96 6.71 12.10 -17.26
N ASN A 97 6.82 13.09 -18.16
CA ASN A 97 5.98 14.28 -18.12
C ASN A 97 4.54 13.89 -18.50
N PRO A 98 3.55 13.94 -17.59
CA PRO A 98 2.17 13.64 -17.95
C PRO A 98 1.67 14.73 -18.90
N GLN A 99 1.36 14.36 -20.15
CA GLN A 99 0.81 15.31 -21.10
C GLN A 99 -0.60 15.72 -20.65
N LEU A 100 -0.76 16.99 -20.28
CA LEU A 100 -2.08 17.54 -19.97
C LEU A 100 -2.95 17.53 -21.24
N PRO A 101 -4.25 17.19 -21.14
CA PRO A 101 -5.16 17.26 -22.27
C PRO A 101 -5.16 18.68 -22.85
N GLN A 102 -4.87 18.79 -24.15
CA GLN A 102 -4.96 20.06 -24.86
C GLN A 102 -6.44 20.44 -24.98
N THR A 103 -6.87 21.44 -24.22
CA THR A 103 -8.19 22.04 -24.38
C THR A 103 -8.20 22.81 -25.70
N ARG A 104 -9.05 22.35 -26.64
CA ARG A 104 -9.40 23.12 -27.83
C ARG A 104 -10.32 24.29 -27.48
#